data_AF-A0A7S1C5H4-F1
#
_entry.id   AF-A0A7S1C5H4-F1
#
_cell.length_a   1.000
_cell.length_b   1.000
_cell.length_c   1.000
_cell.angle_alpha   90.00
_cell.angle_beta   90.00
_cell.angle_gamma   90.00
#
_symmetry.space_group_name_H-M   'P 1'
#
loop_
_entity.id
_entity.type
_entity.pdbx_description
1 polymer ?
#
loop_
_entity_poly.entity_id
_entity_poly.type
_entity_poly.pdbx_seq_one_letter_code
_entity_poly.pdbx_strand_id
1 'polypeptide(L)'
;APRAGGARTDGAYERTMVEGITAPGGVRAVPPKEQMDKFVLACRSLAVEAIDPLLEERLGDDNAAVQAKTLCVVEALARAPGCEAHRGYWRERGDVLGDLMRGGSKGSVRERASRAMRALGILDEVPTSVPTTSAASSGGGGGGGGGDL
;
A
#
# COMPACT_ATOMS: atom_id res chain seq x y z
N ALA A 1 37.52 -23.50 12.52
CA ALA A 1 37.49 -22.02 12.61
C ALA A 1 36.05 -21.57 12.84
N PRO A 2 35.75 -20.83 13.91
CA PRO A 2 34.41 -20.26 14.09
C PRO A 2 34.25 -19.05 13.17
N ARG A 3 33.15 -19.00 12.41
CA ARG A 3 32.81 -17.82 11.60
C ARG A 3 32.28 -16.73 12.53
N ALA A 4 33.12 -15.73 12.78
CA ALA A 4 32.72 -14.44 13.30
C ALA A 4 31.82 -13.72 12.28
N GLY A 5 30.82 -12.99 12.77
CA GLY A 5 30.05 -12.05 11.96
C GLY A 5 28.53 -12.23 11.94
N GLY A 6 27.93 -12.86 12.95
CA GLY A 6 26.50 -12.71 13.22
C GLY A 6 26.24 -11.37 13.89
N ALA A 7 26.41 -10.26 13.18
CA ALA A 7 25.80 -9.00 13.60
C ALA A 7 24.29 -9.19 13.44
N ARG A 8 23.66 -9.79 14.45
CA ARG A 8 22.21 -9.72 14.65
C ARG A 8 21.98 -8.23 14.89
N THR A 9 21.62 -7.49 13.85
CA THR A 9 21.01 -6.18 14.06
C THR A 9 19.87 -6.44 15.02
N ASP A 10 19.78 -5.71 16.14
CA ASP A 10 18.73 -5.89 17.15
C ASP A 10 17.32 -5.52 16.61
N GLY A 11 17.07 -5.69 15.32
CA GLY A 11 15.91 -5.19 14.60
C GLY A 11 15.88 -3.66 14.50
N ALA A 12 16.88 -2.94 15.04
CA ALA A 12 16.86 -1.49 15.13
C ALA A 12 16.90 -0.80 13.76
N TYR A 13 17.62 -1.41 12.80
CA TYR A 13 17.70 -0.90 11.43
C TYR A 13 16.36 -1.07 10.71
N GLU A 14 15.79 -2.27 10.79
CA GLU A 14 14.51 -2.65 10.20
C GLU A 14 13.38 -1.84 10.81
N ARG A 15 13.38 -1.67 12.13
CA ARG A 15 12.47 -0.79 12.86
C ARG A 15 12.54 0.62 12.32
N THR A 16 13.72 1.26 12.33
CA THR A 16 13.91 2.62 11.81
C THR A 16 13.40 2.76 10.37
N MET A 17 13.66 1.76 9.53
CA MET A 17 13.22 1.74 8.14
C MET A 17 11.68 1.68 8.02
N VAL A 18 11.04 0.81 8.80
CA VAL A 18 9.58 0.70 8.87
C VAL A 18 8.97 1.99 9.44
N GLU A 19 9.49 2.53 10.55
CA GLU A 19 8.98 3.80 11.13
C GLU A 19 9.09 4.95 10.14
N GLY A 20 10.19 5.00 9.37
CA GLY A 20 10.42 6.05 8.38
C GLY A 20 9.39 6.05 7.26
N ILE A 21 9.10 4.88 6.67
CA ILE A 21 8.14 4.78 5.55
C ILE A 21 6.68 4.87 6.01
N THR A 22 6.38 4.46 7.25
CA THR A 22 5.03 4.52 7.83
C THR A 22 4.81 5.73 8.75
N ALA A 23 5.74 6.69 8.80
CA ALA A 23 5.67 7.80 9.74
C ALA A 23 4.33 8.55 9.67
N PRO A 24 3.74 8.99 10.80
CA PRO A 24 2.44 9.69 10.81
C PRO A 24 2.47 11.06 10.12
N GLY A 25 3.66 11.58 9.78
CA GLY A 25 3.84 12.90 9.17
C GLY A 25 3.52 12.98 7.67
N GLY A 26 3.15 14.18 7.22
CA GLY A 26 2.92 14.52 5.80
C GLY A 26 1.44 14.42 5.38
N VAL A 27 1.06 15.22 4.37
CA VAL A 27 -0.32 15.32 3.87
C VAL A 27 -0.79 14.12 3.04
N ARG A 28 0.10 13.15 2.75
CA ARG A 28 -0.18 12.04 1.84
C ARG A 28 -0.29 10.72 2.58
N ALA A 29 -1.38 9.99 2.33
CA ALA A 29 -1.58 8.61 2.77
C ALA A 29 -0.76 7.56 1.97
N VAL A 30 0.21 8.01 1.16
CA VAL A 30 1.06 7.18 0.30
C VAL A 30 2.51 7.62 0.50
N PRO A 31 3.44 6.68 0.77
CA PRO A 31 4.86 7.00 0.79
C PRO A 31 5.32 7.52 -0.58
N PRO A 32 6.27 8.46 -0.65
CA PRO A 32 6.82 8.91 -1.92
C PRO A 32 7.48 7.74 -2.66
N LYS A 33 7.30 7.68 -3.98
CA LYS A 33 7.70 6.54 -4.83
C LYS A 33 9.16 6.14 -4.61
N GLU A 34 10.07 7.10 -4.48
CA GLU A 34 11.49 6.84 -4.28
C GLU A 34 11.78 6.13 -2.94
N GLN A 35 11.06 6.48 -1.87
CA GLN A 35 11.20 5.78 -0.58
C GLN A 35 10.59 4.38 -0.64
N MET A 36 9.47 4.22 -1.34
CA MET A 36 8.86 2.91 -1.56
C MET A 36 9.80 1.96 -2.34
N ASP A 37 10.38 2.43 -3.44
CA ASP A 37 11.31 1.64 -4.26
C ASP A 37 12.55 1.22 -3.46
N LYS A 38 13.13 2.16 -2.69
CA LYS A 38 14.27 1.88 -1.79
C LYS A 38 13.92 0.83 -0.73
N PHE A 39 12.74 0.95 -0.12
CA PHE A 39 12.26 0.02 0.89
C PHE A 39 12.05 -1.38 0.32
N VAL A 40 11.34 -1.49 -0.81
CA VAL A 40 11.10 -2.76 -1.51
C VAL A 40 12.42 -3.41 -1.93
N LEU A 41 13.36 -2.62 -2.46
CA LEU A 41 14.68 -3.11 -2.83
C LEU A 41 15.43 -3.69 -1.62
N ALA A 42 15.37 -3.01 -0.46
CA ALA A 42 15.99 -3.49 0.77
C ALA A 42 15.33 -4.78 1.29
N CYS A 43 14.00 -4.89 1.19
CA CYS A 43 13.24 -6.07 1.63
C CYS A 43 13.66 -7.34 0.88
N ARG A 44 14.17 -7.24 -0.35
CA ARG A 44 14.68 -8.41 -1.10
C ARG A 44 15.83 -9.14 -0.41
N SER A 45 16.53 -8.49 0.51
CA SER A 45 17.64 -9.08 1.29
C SER A 45 17.35 -9.18 2.79
N LEU A 46 16.24 -8.63 3.27
CA LEU A 46 15.89 -8.63 4.69
C LEU A 46 15.01 -9.84 5.03
N ALA A 47 15.07 -10.27 6.29
CA ALA A 47 14.26 -11.39 6.75
C ALA A 47 12.80 -10.97 6.99
N VAL A 48 11.87 -11.82 6.57
CA VAL A 48 10.42 -11.68 6.83
C VAL A 48 10.14 -11.47 8.31
N GLU A 49 10.78 -12.30 9.16
CA GLU A 49 10.64 -12.25 10.61
C GLU A 49 11.13 -10.94 11.24
N ALA A 50 11.94 -10.16 10.53
CA ALA A 50 12.41 -8.86 11.00
C ALA A 50 11.53 -7.70 10.52
N ILE A 51 10.90 -7.81 9.35
CA ILE A 51 10.16 -6.70 8.71
C ILE A 51 8.65 -6.82 8.90
N ASP A 52 8.07 -7.98 8.61
CA ASP A 52 6.62 -8.12 8.55
C ASP A 52 5.92 -8.02 9.93
N PRO A 53 6.50 -8.50 11.04
CA PRO A 53 5.95 -8.24 12.37
C PRO A 53 5.93 -6.76 12.74
N LEU A 54 6.93 -5.98 12.28
CA LEU A 54 6.97 -4.53 12.51
C LEU A 54 5.89 -3.82 11.69
N LEU A 55 5.67 -4.23 10.44
CA LEU A 55 4.58 -3.72 9.62
C LEU A 55 3.21 -4.08 10.22
N GLU A 56 3.05 -5.28 10.79
CA GLU A 56 1.83 -5.65 11.51
C GLU A 56 1.58 -4.78 12.75
N GLU A 57 2.61 -4.48 13.54
CA GLU A 57 2.52 -3.52 14.66
C GLU A 57 1.99 -2.15 14.17
N ARG A 58 2.40 -1.71 12.97
CA ARG A 58 1.91 -0.45 12.37
C ARG A 58 0.47 -0.51 11.87
N LEU A 59 -0.05 -1.68 11.54
CA LEU A 59 -1.47 -1.84 11.20
C LEU A 59 -2.37 -1.70 12.44
N GLY A 60 -1.84 -2.02 13.62
CA GLY A 60 -2.52 -1.81 14.90
C GLY A 60 -2.50 -0.38 15.44
N ASP A 61 -1.87 0.56 14.74
CA ASP A 61 -1.78 1.97 15.16
C ASP A 61 -3.14 2.69 15.03
N ASP A 62 -3.50 3.54 16.00
CA ASP A 62 -4.73 4.35 15.96
C ASP A 62 -4.74 5.37 14.80
N ASN A 63 -3.58 5.66 14.23
CA ASN A 63 -3.45 6.60 13.14
C ASN A 63 -3.72 5.94 11.79
N ALA A 64 -4.89 6.23 11.24
CA ALA A 64 -5.29 5.77 9.90
C ALA A 64 -4.31 6.14 8.77
N ALA A 65 -3.50 7.20 8.90
CA ALA A 65 -2.47 7.52 7.92
C ALA A 65 -1.29 6.54 7.99
N VAL A 66 -0.90 6.12 9.18
CA VAL A 66 0.12 5.07 9.41
C VAL A 66 -0.40 3.74 8.86
N GLN A 67 -1.63 3.36 9.20
CA GLN A 67 -2.27 2.15 8.67
C GLN A 67 -2.34 2.16 7.14
N ALA A 68 -2.82 3.25 6.53
CA ALA A 68 -2.92 3.37 5.08
C ALA A 68 -1.56 3.27 4.38
N LYS A 69 -0.52 3.95 4.89
CA LYS A 69 0.85 3.87 4.35
C LYS A 69 1.41 2.46 4.46
N THR A 70 1.19 1.81 5.60
CA THR A 70 1.62 0.42 5.85
C THR A 70 0.98 -0.53 4.84
N LEU A 71 -0.33 -0.40 4.59
CA LEU A 71 -1.02 -1.17 3.55
C LEU A 71 -0.49 -0.91 2.13
N CYS A 72 0.00 0.32 1.84
CA CYS A 72 0.68 0.59 0.57
C CYS A 72 1.99 -0.20 0.45
N VAL A 73 2.74 -0.34 1.55
CA VAL A 73 3.99 -1.09 1.60
C VAL A 73 3.70 -2.57 1.39
N VAL A 74 2.71 -3.12 2.08
CA VAL A 74 2.29 -4.52 1.91
C VAL A 74 1.86 -4.79 0.46
N GLU A 75 1.07 -3.90 -0.15
CA GLU A 75 0.71 -4.02 -1.57
C GLU A 75 1.96 -4.01 -2.48
N ALA A 76 2.92 -3.12 -2.22
CA ALA A 76 4.13 -3.02 -3.01
C ALA A 76 5.00 -4.30 -2.90
N LEU A 77 5.19 -4.83 -1.68
CA LEU A 77 5.91 -6.07 -1.45
C LEU A 77 5.23 -7.27 -2.12
N ALA A 78 3.89 -7.34 -2.08
CA ALA A 78 3.13 -8.40 -2.72
C ALA A 78 3.29 -8.43 -4.25
N ARG A 79 3.51 -7.26 -4.88
CA ARG A 79 3.70 -7.12 -6.33
C ARG A 79 5.17 -7.17 -6.77
N ALA A 80 6.10 -6.95 -5.85
CA ALA A 80 7.51 -6.82 -6.18
C ALA A 80 8.19 -8.18 -6.40
N PRO A 81 8.98 -8.35 -7.49
CA PRO A 81 9.77 -9.56 -7.70
C PRO A 81 10.89 -9.66 -6.64
N GLY A 82 11.14 -10.89 -6.15
CA GLY A 82 12.13 -11.12 -5.09
C GLY A 82 11.65 -10.78 -3.68
N CYS A 83 10.35 -10.52 -3.49
CA CYS A 83 9.70 -10.35 -2.19
C CYS A 83 8.70 -11.48 -1.89
N GLU A 84 8.86 -12.64 -2.51
CA GLU A 84 7.89 -13.76 -2.41
C GLU A 84 7.71 -14.27 -0.97
N ALA A 85 8.77 -14.23 -0.16
CA ALA A 85 8.69 -14.62 1.25
C ALA A 85 7.78 -13.68 2.05
N HIS A 86 7.89 -12.36 1.84
CA HIS A 86 6.97 -11.38 2.42
C HIS A 86 5.54 -11.58 1.93
N ARG A 87 5.37 -11.83 0.62
CA ARG A 87 4.06 -12.14 0.04
C ARG A 87 3.41 -13.37 0.69
N GLY A 88 4.19 -14.43 0.94
CA GLY A 88 3.74 -15.63 1.63
C GLY A 88 3.21 -15.32 3.03
N TYR A 89 4.00 -14.60 3.83
CA TYR A 89 3.63 -14.19 5.19
C TYR A 89 2.29 -13.44 5.24
N TRP A 90 2.12 -12.43 4.38
CA TRP A 90 0.88 -11.63 4.37
C TRP A 90 -0.32 -12.40 3.83
N ARG A 91 -0.09 -13.39 2.96
CA ARG A 91 -1.15 -14.26 2.46
C ARG A 91 -1.69 -15.17 3.56
N GLU A 92 -0.81 -15.71 4.40
CA GLU A 92 -1.20 -16.49 5.58
C GLU A 92 -1.97 -15.65 6.60
N ARG A 93 -1.68 -14.35 6.67
CA ARG A 93 -2.35 -13.39 7.56
C ARG A 93 -3.44 -12.56 6.89
N GLY A 94 -4.05 -13.09 5.83
CA GLY A 94 -5.12 -12.41 5.10
C GLY A 94 -6.29 -11.96 5.99
N ASP A 95 -6.53 -12.64 7.12
CA ASP A 95 -7.58 -12.26 8.06
C ASP A 95 -7.34 -10.90 8.72
N VAL A 96 -6.08 -10.54 9.03
CA VAL A 96 -5.71 -9.22 9.59
C VAL A 96 -6.09 -8.10 8.63
N LEU A 97 -5.80 -8.27 7.32
CA LEU A 97 -6.23 -7.32 6.30
C LEU A 97 -7.74 -7.33 6.09
N GLY A 98 -8.37 -8.51 6.21
CA GLY A 98 -9.81 -8.69 6.14
C GLY A 98 -10.54 -7.92 7.24
N ASP A 99 -10.02 -7.96 8.47
CA ASP A 99 -10.57 -7.22 9.61
C ASP A 99 -10.46 -5.71 9.38
N LEU A 100 -9.32 -5.20 8.91
CA LEU A 100 -9.17 -3.78 8.56
C LEU A 100 -10.11 -3.33 7.43
N MET A 101 -10.44 -4.22 6.49
CA MET A 101 -11.38 -3.95 5.40
C MET A 101 -12.84 -3.94 5.88
N ARG A 102 -13.21 -4.87 6.76
CA ARG A 102 -14.58 -5.04 7.29
C ARG A 102 -14.88 -4.11 8.47
N GLY A 103 -13.85 -3.77 9.24
CA GLY A 103 -13.94 -2.99 10.46
C GLY A 103 -14.28 -1.51 10.21
N GLY A 104 -14.55 -0.79 11.31
CA GLY A 104 -14.90 0.64 11.33
C GLY A 104 -13.79 1.60 10.89
N SER A 105 -12.75 1.11 10.22
CA SER A 105 -11.61 1.87 9.74
C SER A 105 -12.03 2.96 8.74
N LYS A 106 -11.25 4.05 8.69
CA LYS A 106 -11.46 5.14 7.72
C LYS A 106 -11.49 4.57 6.28
N GLY A 107 -12.29 5.19 5.41
CA GLY A 107 -12.49 4.72 4.03
C GLY A 107 -11.19 4.50 3.26
N SER A 108 -10.18 5.35 3.47
CA SER A 108 -8.85 5.20 2.86
C SER A 108 -8.10 3.95 3.31
N VAL A 109 -8.25 3.52 4.57
CA VAL A 109 -7.64 2.27 5.08
C VAL A 109 -8.33 1.06 4.45
N ARG A 110 -9.66 1.08 4.38
CA ARG A 110 -10.46 0.01 3.75
C ARG A 110 -10.12 -0.16 2.26
N GLU A 111 -10.03 0.94 1.51
CA GLU A 111 -9.60 0.90 0.10
C GLU A 111 -8.23 0.25 -0.02
N ARG A 112 -7.26 0.67 0.80
CA ARG A 112 -5.89 0.13 0.75
C ARG A 112 -5.81 -1.34 1.15
N ALA A 113 -6.56 -1.76 2.16
CA ALA A 113 -6.63 -3.16 2.58
C ALA A 113 -7.18 -4.04 1.44
N SER A 114 -8.21 -3.56 0.75
CA SER A 114 -8.77 -4.27 -0.42
C SER A 114 -7.75 -4.41 -1.56
N ARG A 115 -6.93 -3.39 -1.81
CA ARG A 115 -5.89 -3.41 -2.86
C ARG A 115 -4.74 -4.35 -2.51
N ALA A 116 -4.29 -4.33 -1.24
CA ALA A 116 -3.29 -5.25 -0.75
C ALA A 116 -3.77 -6.71 -0.83
N MET A 117 -5.00 -7.02 -0.43
CA MET A 117 -5.56 -8.38 -0.55
C MET A 117 -5.68 -8.87 -1.99
N ARG A 118 -5.99 -7.98 -2.94
CA ARG A 118 -5.97 -8.31 -4.38
C ARG A 118 -4.55 -8.60 -4.86
N ALA A 119 -3.58 -7.78 -4.47
CA ALA A 119 -2.17 -8.01 -4.81
C ALA A 119 -1.64 -9.35 -4.27
N LEU A 120 -2.13 -9.78 -3.10
CA LEU A 120 -1.79 -11.07 -2.51
C LEU A 120 -2.47 -12.25 -3.23
N GLY A 121 -3.51 -11.99 -4.02
CA GLY A 121 -4.35 -13.01 -4.67
C GLY A 121 -5.35 -13.67 -3.73
N ILE A 122 -5.69 -13.01 -2.62
CA ILE A 122 -6.71 -13.47 -1.65
C ILE A 122 -8.12 -13.12 -2.15
N LEU A 123 -8.25 -11.94 -2.75
CA LEU A 123 -9.46 -11.51 -3.44
C LEU A 123 -9.26 -11.64 -4.94
N ASP A 124 -10.33 -12.04 -5.64
CA ASP A 124 -10.36 -12.08 -7.09
C ASP A 124 -10.02 -10.70 -7.67
N GLU A 125 -9.18 -10.67 -8.71
CA GLU A 125 -8.77 -9.45 -9.39
C GLU A 125 -9.94 -8.89 -10.20
N VAL A 126 -10.90 -8.25 -9.53
CA VAL A 126 -11.92 -7.46 -10.24
C VAL A 126 -11.16 -6.45 -11.12
N PRO A 127 -11.28 -6.51 -12.46
CA PRO A 127 -10.57 -5.62 -13.34
C PRO A 127 -10.98 -4.20 -12.97
N THR A 128 -10.02 -3.42 -12.48
CA THR A 128 -10.22 -2.00 -12.23
C THR A 128 -10.40 -1.34 -13.59
N SER A 129 -11.65 -1.24 -14.03
CA SER A 129 -12.03 -0.43 -15.17
C SER A 129 -11.56 0.99 -14.87
N VAL A 130 -10.62 1.47 -15.66
CA VAL A 130 -10.10 2.83 -15.58
C VAL A 130 -11.28 3.80 -15.61
N PRO A 131 -11.35 4.85 -14.76
CA PRO A 131 -12.22 5.97 -15.07
C PRO A 131 -11.64 6.63 -16.32
N THR A 132 -12.13 6.23 -17.49
CA THR A 132 -11.98 7.03 -18.69
C THR A 132 -12.72 8.34 -18.37
N THR A 133 -11.98 9.43 -18.22
CA THR A 133 -12.56 10.77 -18.24
C THR A 133 -13.00 11.03 -19.67
N SER A 134 -14.09 10.40 -20.08
CA SER A 134 -14.90 10.81 -21.22
C SER A 134 -15.71 12.01 -20.76
N ALA A 135 -15.09 13.19 -20.78
CA ALA A 135 -15.84 14.43 -20.95
C ALA A 135 -15.99 14.65 -22.46
N ALA A 136 -16.97 13.96 -23.04
CA ALA A 136 -17.40 14.15 -24.42
C ALA A 136 -18.22 15.44 -24.53
N SER A 137 -17.90 16.18 -25.59
CA SER A 137 -18.65 17.24 -26.25
C SER A 137 -20.15 17.30 -25.94
N SER A 138 -20.62 18.45 -25.48
CA SER A 138 -21.90 19.01 -25.89
C SER A 138 -21.64 19.98 -27.05
N GLY A 139 -21.80 19.48 -28.27
CA GLY A 139 -21.85 20.29 -29.49
C GLY A 139 -23.27 20.65 -29.88
N GLY A 140 -23.38 21.67 -30.76
CA GLY A 140 -24.55 22.00 -31.58
C GLY A 140 -25.53 22.98 -30.93
N GLY A 141 -26.02 24.04 -31.55
CA GLY A 141 -26.02 24.44 -32.97
C GLY A 141 -27.38 25.05 -33.32
N GLY A 142 -27.38 26.14 -34.10
CA GLY A 142 -28.56 26.78 -34.72
C GLY A 142 -29.14 27.96 -33.91
N GLY A 143 -29.44 29.14 -34.43
CA GLY A 143 -29.58 29.60 -35.82
C GLY A 143 -30.88 30.40 -35.94
N GLY A 144 -30.81 31.65 -36.40
CA GLY A 144 -31.89 32.30 -37.18
C GLY A 144 -32.76 33.40 -36.51
N GLY A 145 -32.92 34.50 -37.25
CA GLY A 145 -34.03 35.49 -37.18
C GLY A 145 -33.78 36.65 -36.21
N GLY A 146 -33.84 37.94 -36.55
CA GLY A 146 -34.58 38.63 -37.62
C GLY A 146 -35.74 39.43 -36.99
N GLY A 147 -35.79 40.75 -37.23
CA GLY A 147 -36.97 41.61 -37.01
C GLY A 147 -36.97 42.41 -35.70
N ASP A 148 -36.80 43.73 -35.73
CA ASP A 148 -37.83 44.79 -35.87
C ASP A 148 -38.51 45.17 -34.55
N LEU A 149 -38.23 46.40 -34.10
CA LEU A 149 -39.14 47.45 -33.59
C LEU A 149 -38.30 48.61 -33.03
#